data_AF-A0A0B1U413-F1
#
_entry.id   AF-A0A0B1U413-F1
#
_cell.length_a   1.000
_cell.length_b   1.000
_cell.length_c   1.000
_cell.angle_alpha   90.00
_cell.angle_beta   90.00
_cell.angle_gamma   90.00
#
_symmetry.space_group_name_H-M   'P 1'
#
loop_
_entity.id
_entity.type
_entity.pdbx_description
1 polymer ?
#
loop_
_entity_poly.entity_id
_entity_poly.type
_entity_poly.pdbx_seq_one_letter_code
_entity_poly.pdbx_strand_id
1 'polypeptide(L)'
;MALEITTQGDIDQIVVSSLSRAFVQKIYRHCWGKNNTPYFAGNCFKGVLYFDERLAIKYAEDVGFPWRGWLSAPKFHHRTGASLDHSLGLTVRHDQGELDLSAMGTALVENRLRLDGFLELLGEDEVLAVLGAVDKGEMVFSLPDFTGPFDPEKLTIAVDRLSDLYCEETVVTGMLYDGRTMSMETGESRGKSMVDPLLIGRDGKLLDMYDFG
;
A
#
# COMPACT_ATOMS: atom_id res chain seq x y z
N MET A 1 -5.27 27.67 -17.59
CA MET A 1 -4.57 27.52 -16.30
C MET A 1 -4.90 26.11 -15.78
N ALA A 2 -4.22 25.59 -14.77
CA ALA A 2 -4.39 24.18 -14.36
C ALA A 2 -5.54 24.04 -13.34
N LEU A 3 -6.31 22.95 -13.44
CA LEU A 3 -7.14 22.47 -12.34
C LEU A 3 -6.22 21.65 -11.43
N GLU A 4 -6.22 21.95 -10.14
CA GLU A 4 -5.46 21.23 -9.12
C GLU A 4 -6.43 20.68 -8.08
N ILE A 5 -6.27 19.41 -7.71
CA ILE A 5 -7.01 18.77 -6.62
C ILE A 5 -5.98 18.16 -5.68
N THR A 6 -6.01 18.59 -4.43
CA THR A 6 -5.11 18.08 -3.39
C THR A 6 -5.89 17.20 -2.43
N THR A 7 -5.42 15.98 -2.21
CA THR A 7 -5.91 15.12 -1.12
C THR A 7 -5.13 15.42 0.15
N GLN A 8 -5.81 15.50 1.30
CA GLN A 8 -5.15 15.60 2.60
C GLN A 8 -5.51 14.39 3.46
N GLY A 9 -4.50 13.65 3.94
CA GLY A 9 -4.74 12.48 4.78
C GLY A 9 -3.57 11.52 4.83
N ASP A 10 -3.90 10.24 5.01
CA ASP A 10 -2.95 9.15 5.00
C ASP A 10 -2.61 8.77 3.54
N ILE A 11 -1.33 8.58 3.26
CA ILE A 11 -0.77 8.09 2.00
C ILE A 11 -0.25 6.68 2.24
N ASP A 12 -0.91 5.72 1.62
CA ASP A 12 -0.54 4.32 1.67
C ASP A 12 0.47 4.01 0.57
N GLN A 13 1.55 3.33 0.97
CA GLN A 13 2.45 2.65 0.05
C GLN A 13 2.30 1.15 0.28
N ILE A 14 1.68 0.45 -0.67
CA ILE A 14 1.45 -0.99 -0.59
C ILE A 14 2.27 -1.73 -1.64
N VAL A 15 2.90 -2.82 -1.22
CA VAL A 15 3.67 -3.75 -2.06
C VAL A 15 3.12 -5.15 -1.84
N VAL A 16 2.75 -5.82 -2.93
CA VAL A 16 2.46 -7.26 -2.95
C VAL A 16 3.66 -7.96 -3.59
N SER A 17 4.27 -8.87 -2.84
CA SER A 17 5.51 -9.57 -3.19
C SER A 17 5.43 -11.05 -2.83
N SER A 18 6.34 -11.86 -3.35
CA SER A 18 6.66 -13.16 -2.75
C SER A 18 7.79 -13.02 -1.72
N LEU A 19 7.77 -13.86 -0.69
CA LEU A 19 8.89 -14.08 0.24
C LEU A 19 9.16 -15.58 0.32
N SER A 20 10.43 -15.96 0.51
CA SER A 20 10.79 -17.34 0.83
C SER A 20 10.18 -17.76 2.18
N ARG A 21 9.52 -18.92 2.22
CA ARG A 21 8.98 -19.50 3.47
C ARG A 21 10.09 -19.73 4.50
N ALA A 22 11.26 -20.19 4.05
CA ALA A 22 12.42 -20.42 4.91
C ALA A 22 12.96 -19.11 5.52
N PHE A 23 12.96 -18.03 4.74
CA PHE A 23 13.35 -16.70 5.22
C PHE A 23 12.41 -16.19 6.32
N VAL A 24 11.10 -16.26 6.08
CA VAL A 24 10.08 -15.87 7.06
C VAL A 24 10.19 -16.71 8.33
N GLN A 25 10.31 -18.03 8.21
CA GLN A 25 10.52 -18.94 9.32
C GLN A 25 11.76 -18.60 10.15
N LYS A 26 12.87 -18.24 9.50
CA LYS A 26 14.12 -17.87 10.19
C LYS A 26 13.90 -16.64 11.09
N ILE A 27 13.19 -15.62 10.60
CA ILE A 27 12.85 -14.43 11.39
C ILE A 27 11.91 -14.80 12.55
N TYR A 28 10.85 -15.57 12.30
CA TYR A 28 9.92 -15.94 13.38
C TYR A 28 10.60 -16.75 14.48
N ARG A 29 11.45 -17.73 14.14
CA ARG A 29 12.23 -18.48 15.13
C ARG A 29 13.11 -17.57 16.00
N HIS A 30 13.74 -16.57 15.39
CA HIS A 30 14.51 -15.57 16.14
C HIS A 30 13.63 -14.76 17.10
N CYS A 31 12.49 -14.27 16.60
CA CYS A 31 11.59 -13.44 17.38
C CYS A 31 10.90 -14.23 18.50
N TRP A 32 10.59 -15.51 18.29
CA TRP A 32 10.05 -16.41 19.32
C TRP A 32 11.09 -16.71 20.40
N GLY A 33 12.35 -16.91 20.03
CA GLY A 33 13.43 -17.13 21.00
C GLY A 33 13.68 -15.94 21.95
N LYS A 34 13.20 -14.75 21.59
CA LYS A 34 13.35 -13.50 22.37
C LYS A 34 12.09 -13.08 23.13
N ASN A 35 10.92 -13.58 22.75
CA ASN A 35 9.64 -13.03 23.19
C ASN A 35 8.68 -14.12 23.65
N ASN A 36 7.87 -13.79 24.66
CA ASN A 36 7.07 -14.78 25.37
C ASN A 36 5.61 -14.80 24.88
N THR A 37 5.23 -13.92 23.96
CA THR A 37 3.85 -13.79 23.45
C THR A 37 3.83 -13.60 21.93
N PRO A 38 2.74 -14.03 21.26
CA PRO A 38 2.49 -13.76 19.83
C PRO A 38 2.65 -12.30 19.45
N TYR A 39 2.06 -11.41 20.25
CA TYR A 39 2.09 -9.97 19.98
C TYR A 39 3.52 -9.42 19.90
N PHE A 40 4.39 -9.75 20.87
CA PHE A 40 5.77 -9.26 20.86
C PHE A 40 6.61 -9.91 19.75
N ALA A 41 6.35 -11.18 19.42
CA ALA A 41 7.00 -11.83 18.30
C ALA A 41 6.60 -11.22 16.95
N GLY A 42 5.33 -10.87 16.76
CA GLY A 42 4.84 -10.16 15.56
C GLY A 42 5.47 -8.78 15.41
N ASN A 43 5.54 -7.99 16.49
CA ASN A 43 6.23 -6.70 16.50
C ASN A 43 7.74 -6.85 16.22
N CYS A 44 8.39 -7.88 16.76
CA CYS A 44 9.77 -8.19 16.42
C CYS A 44 9.92 -8.54 14.94
N PHE A 45 9.04 -9.38 14.38
CA PHE A 45 9.06 -9.77 12.97
C PHE A 45 8.94 -8.55 12.06
N LYS A 46 7.95 -7.69 12.31
CA LYS A 46 7.78 -6.39 11.64
C LYS A 46 9.04 -5.53 11.77
N GLY A 47 9.60 -5.47 12.98
CA GLY A 47 10.86 -4.80 13.31
C GLY A 47 12.01 -5.24 12.40
N VAL A 48 12.22 -6.55 12.30
CA VAL A 48 13.27 -7.13 11.46
C VAL A 48 13.01 -6.88 9.98
N LEU A 49 11.77 -7.08 9.52
CA LEU A 49 11.43 -6.99 8.09
C LEU A 49 11.56 -5.57 7.54
N TYR A 50 11.14 -4.55 8.29
CA TYR A 50 11.13 -3.16 7.82
C TYR A 50 12.33 -2.31 8.26
N PHE A 51 12.96 -2.61 9.40
CA PHE A 51 13.91 -1.67 10.02
C PHE A 51 15.31 -2.27 10.27
N ASP A 52 15.42 -3.56 10.65
CA ASP A 52 16.73 -4.20 10.85
C ASP A 52 17.22 -4.87 9.57
N GLU A 53 17.54 -4.06 8.55
CA GLU A 53 18.00 -4.53 7.24
C GLU A 53 19.20 -5.47 7.37
N ARG A 54 20.13 -5.19 8.29
CA ARG A 54 21.32 -6.01 8.49
C ARG A 54 20.94 -7.43 8.94
N LEU A 55 20.03 -7.54 9.91
CA LEU A 55 19.59 -8.85 10.38
C LEU A 55 18.74 -9.59 9.34
N ALA A 56 17.85 -8.87 8.64
CA ALA A 56 17.04 -9.44 7.58
C ALA A 56 17.90 -9.96 6.41
N ILE A 57 18.88 -9.17 5.95
CA ILE A 57 19.83 -9.59 4.90
C ILE A 57 20.58 -10.85 5.34
N LYS A 58 21.12 -10.88 6.56
CA LYS A 58 21.79 -12.07 7.09
C LYS A 58 20.90 -13.31 7.06
N TYR A 59 19.64 -13.19 7.49
CA TYR A 59 18.71 -14.32 7.49
C TYR A 59 18.28 -14.75 6.10
N ALA A 60 18.23 -13.83 5.15
CA ALA A 60 17.97 -14.14 3.76
C ALA A 60 19.16 -14.86 3.12
N GLU A 61 20.39 -14.39 3.34
CA GLU A 61 21.63 -15.04 2.88
C GLU A 61 21.77 -16.47 3.42
N ASP A 62 21.46 -16.67 4.70
CA ASP A 62 21.47 -17.98 5.36
C ASP A 62 20.57 -19.03 4.69
N VAL A 63 19.55 -18.60 3.93
CA VAL A 63 18.61 -19.48 3.21
C VAL A 63 18.67 -19.31 1.70
N GLY A 64 19.65 -18.57 1.17
CA GLY A 64 19.81 -18.32 -0.26
C GLY A 64 18.75 -17.41 -0.88
N PHE A 65 18.07 -16.59 -0.09
CA PHE A 65 17.06 -15.62 -0.56
C PHE A 65 17.68 -14.23 -0.80
N PRO A 66 17.50 -13.61 -1.97
CA PRO A 66 18.12 -12.32 -2.27
C PRO A 66 17.31 -11.12 -1.71
N TRP A 67 17.34 -10.93 -0.39
CA TRP A 67 16.66 -9.79 0.26
C TRP A 67 17.48 -8.49 0.20
N ARG A 68 16.83 -7.39 -0.18
CA ARG A 68 17.42 -6.03 -0.23
C ARG A 68 16.49 -4.97 0.34
N GLY A 69 15.68 -5.36 1.31
CA GLY A 69 14.59 -4.54 1.86
C GLY A 69 13.29 -4.69 1.08
N TRP A 70 12.18 -4.38 1.75
CA TRP A 70 10.83 -4.63 1.25
C TRP A 70 10.47 -3.83 -0.02
N LEU A 71 10.98 -2.61 -0.15
CA LEU A 71 10.83 -1.81 -1.37
C LEU A 71 11.63 -2.36 -2.55
N SER A 72 12.63 -3.21 -2.31
CA SER A 72 13.44 -3.83 -3.36
C SER A 72 12.99 -5.26 -3.68
N ALA A 73 12.04 -5.81 -2.92
CA ALA A 73 11.51 -7.15 -3.15
C ALA A 73 10.82 -7.25 -4.52
N PRO A 74 10.71 -8.46 -5.10
CA PRO A 74 9.97 -8.69 -6.35
C PRO A 74 8.53 -8.20 -6.24
N LYS A 75 8.11 -7.29 -7.11
CA LYS A 75 6.78 -6.67 -7.01
C LYS A 75 5.82 -7.36 -7.97
N PHE A 76 4.84 -8.07 -7.43
CA PHE A 76 3.65 -8.44 -8.21
C PHE A 76 2.71 -7.23 -8.33
N HIS A 77 2.69 -6.38 -7.30
CA HIS A 77 1.96 -5.13 -7.31
C HIS A 77 2.68 -4.11 -6.41
N HIS A 78 2.66 -2.83 -6.80
CA HIS A 78 3.16 -1.74 -5.99
C HIS A 78 2.43 -0.45 -6.33
N ARG A 79 1.86 0.18 -5.30
CA ARG A 79 1.20 1.47 -5.40
C ARG A 79 1.57 2.37 -4.23
N THR A 80 1.54 3.66 -4.52
CA THR A 80 1.52 4.73 -3.52
C THR A 80 0.31 5.60 -3.86
N GLY A 81 -0.54 5.89 -2.89
CA GLY A 81 -1.77 6.64 -3.12
C GLY A 81 -2.39 7.14 -1.82
N ALA A 82 -3.27 8.12 -1.89
CA ALA A 82 -4.04 8.55 -0.72
C ALA A 82 -5.01 7.44 -0.28
N SER A 83 -5.17 7.21 1.01
CA SER A 83 -6.17 6.28 1.54
C SER A 83 -7.56 6.88 1.33
N LEU A 84 -8.44 6.16 0.64
CA LEU A 84 -9.84 6.52 0.48
C LEU A 84 -10.63 5.97 1.68
N ASP A 85 -10.52 6.66 2.81
CA ASP A 85 -11.41 6.47 3.95
C ASP A 85 -12.54 7.52 3.97
N HIS A 86 -13.43 7.45 4.96
CA HIS A 86 -14.55 8.38 5.12
C HIS A 86 -14.13 9.83 5.41
N SER A 87 -12.85 10.09 5.68
CA SER A 87 -12.30 11.38 6.05
C SER A 87 -11.50 12.06 4.94
N LEU A 88 -11.32 11.42 3.78
CA LEU A 88 -10.54 12.00 2.68
C LEU A 88 -11.17 13.31 2.18
N GLY A 89 -10.49 14.41 2.49
CA GLY A 89 -10.80 15.75 2.02
C GLY A 89 -10.10 16.05 0.70
N LEU A 90 -10.79 16.76 -0.19
CA LEU A 90 -10.27 17.24 -1.47
C LEU A 90 -10.31 18.76 -1.48
N THR A 91 -9.16 19.41 -1.63
CA THR A 91 -9.09 20.85 -1.88
C THR A 91 -8.89 21.07 -3.38
N VAL A 92 -9.85 21.71 -4.03
CA VAL A 92 -9.85 21.98 -5.46
C VAL A 92 -9.48 23.44 -5.70
N ARG A 93 -8.47 23.68 -6.54
CA ARG A 93 -8.04 25.01 -6.97
C ARG A 93 -8.19 25.16 -8.48
N HIS A 94 -8.81 26.26 -8.88
CA HIS A 94 -8.97 26.66 -10.27
C HIS A 94 -9.06 28.19 -10.39
N ASP A 95 -9.18 28.70 -11.61
CA ASP A 95 -9.12 30.14 -11.92
C ASP A 95 -10.18 30.99 -11.19
N GLN A 96 -11.28 30.40 -10.72
CA GLN A 96 -12.36 31.12 -10.04
C GLN A 96 -12.27 31.03 -8.51
N GLY A 97 -11.31 30.27 -7.97
CA GLY A 97 -11.08 30.18 -6.54
C GLY A 97 -10.67 28.79 -6.06
N GLU A 98 -10.79 28.63 -4.76
CA GLU A 98 -10.53 27.39 -4.02
C GLU A 98 -11.84 26.91 -3.38
N LEU A 99 -12.08 25.60 -3.41
CA LEU A 99 -13.23 24.97 -2.77
C LEU A 99 -12.83 23.63 -2.16
N ASP A 100 -13.44 23.29 -1.02
CA ASP A 100 -13.25 22.01 -0.36
C ASP A 100 -14.42 21.07 -0.63
N LEU A 101 -14.11 19.81 -0.91
CA LEU A 101 -15.07 18.74 -1.15
C LEU A 101 -14.76 17.55 -0.26
N SER A 102 -15.79 16.78 0.07
CA SER A 102 -15.60 15.41 0.55
C SER A 102 -15.40 14.50 -0.65
N ALA A 103 -14.51 13.51 -0.53
CA ALA A 103 -14.43 12.42 -1.49
C ALA A 103 -15.71 11.54 -1.49
N MET A 104 -16.55 11.63 -0.44
CA MET A 104 -17.81 10.90 -0.37
C MET A 104 -18.80 11.34 -1.45
N GLY A 105 -19.36 10.37 -2.16
CA GLY A 105 -20.34 10.60 -3.22
C GLY A 105 -19.73 10.92 -4.58
N THR A 106 -18.40 11.11 -4.66
CA THR A 106 -17.68 11.21 -5.94
C THR A 106 -17.72 9.86 -6.66
N ALA A 107 -17.89 9.88 -7.99
CA ALA A 107 -17.87 8.66 -8.79
C ALA A 107 -16.54 7.93 -8.64
N LEU A 108 -16.59 6.59 -8.51
CA LEU A 108 -15.40 5.76 -8.38
C LEU A 108 -15.25 4.83 -9.59
N VAL A 109 -14.01 4.68 -10.05
CA VAL A 109 -13.60 3.56 -10.89
C VAL A 109 -12.72 2.65 -10.04
N GLU A 110 -13.20 1.44 -9.79
CA GLU A 110 -12.54 0.49 -8.89
C GLU A 110 -11.78 -0.58 -9.68
N ASN A 111 -10.51 -0.77 -9.34
CA ASN A 111 -9.74 -1.95 -9.70
C ASN A 111 -9.60 -2.85 -8.47
N ARG A 112 -10.22 -4.03 -8.51
CA ARG A 112 -10.18 -5.00 -7.41
C ARG A 112 -9.05 -5.98 -7.64
N LEU A 113 -8.04 -5.94 -6.77
CA LEU A 113 -6.88 -6.85 -6.83
C LEU A 113 -7.29 -8.24 -6.35
N ARG A 114 -7.32 -9.22 -7.26
CA ARG A 114 -7.81 -10.58 -6.95
C ARG A 114 -6.68 -11.45 -6.40
N LEU A 115 -6.91 -12.07 -5.23
CA LEU A 115 -5.93 -12.95 -4.58
C LEU A 115 -5.43 -14.07 -5.49
N ASP A 116 -6.35 -14.77 -6.18
CA ASP A 116 -6.02 -15.92 -7.03
C ASP A 116 -4.96 -15.57 -8.08
N GLY A 117 -5.03 -14.38 -8.67
CA GLY A 117 -4.08 -13.92 -9.68
C GLY A 117 -2.65 -13.73 -9.13
N PHE A 118 -2.49 -13.53 -7.82
CA PHE A 118 -1.18 -13.48 -7.17
C PHE A 118 -0.70 -14.85 -6.70
N LEU A 119 -1.60 -15.72 -6.25
CA LEU A 119 -1.25 -17.06 -5.79
C LEU A 119 -0.67 -17.91 -6.93
N GLU A 120 -1.15 -17.70 -8.16
CA GLU A 120 -0.62 -18.32 -9.37
C GLU A 120 0.83 -17.95 -9.67
N LEU A 121 1.33 -16.83 -9.14
CA LEU A 121 2.69 -16.33 -9.34
C LEU A 121 3.70 -16.91 -8.33
N LEU A 122 3.23 -17.56 -7.25
CA LEU A 122 4.10 -18.08 -6.20
C LEU A 122 4.86 -19.33 -6.65
N GLY A 123 6.10 -19.46 -6.20
CA GLY A 123 6.87 -20.72 -6.18
C GLY A 123 6.42 -21.67 -5.06
N GLU A 124 6.85 -22.95 -5.12
CA GLU A 124 6.44 -23.99 -4.15
C GLU A 124 6.79 -23.62 -2.70
N ASP A 125 7.96 -23.03 -2.48
CA ASP A 125 8.49 -22.62 -1.17
C ASP A 125 8.30 -21.12 -0.86
N GLU A 126 7.32 -20.48 -1.49
CA GLU A 126 7.04 -19.06 -1.32
C GLU A 126 5.71 -18.80 -0.59
N VAL A 127 5.65 -17.65 0.06
CA VAL A 127 4.43 -17.08 0.63
C VAL A 127 4.18 -15.72 -0.02
N LEU A 128 2.91 -15.39 -0.23
CA LEU A 128 2.54 -14.04 -0.65
C LEU A 128 2.66 -13.12 0.56
N ALA A 129 3.23 -11.94 0.36
CA ALA A 129 3.39 -10.92 1.38
C ALA A 129 2.77 -9.61 0.90
N VAL A 130 1.84 -9.07 1.70
CA VAL A 130 1.37 -7.69 1.60
C VAL A 130 2.17 -6.88 2.61
N LEU A 131 3.01 -5.99 2.08
CA LEU A 131 3.90 -5.12 2.83
C LEU A 131 3.50 -3.69 2.56
N GLY A 132 3.78 -2.79 3.49
CA GLY A 132 3.44 -1.41 3.27
C GLY A 132 3.78 -0.46 4.38
N ALA A 133 3.45 0.79 4.13
CA ALA A 133 3.61 1.89 5.05
C ALA A 133 2.56 2.96 4.81
N VAL A 134 2.24 3.68 5.87
CA VAL A 134 1.34 4.82 5.88
C VAL A 134 2.16 6.05 6.24
N ASP A 135 2.04 7.10 5.44
CA ASP A 135 2.61 8.42 5.72
C ASP A 135 1.48 9.44 5.81
N LYS A 136 1.63 10.49 6.61
CA LYS A 136 0.68 11.62 6.60
C LYS A 136 1.13 12.64 5.59
N GLY A 137 0.33 12.91 4.58
CA GLY A 137 0.74 13.84 3.55
C GLY A 137 -0.34 14.26 2.58
N GLU A 138 0.13 14.81 1.47
CA GLU A 138 -0.71 15.28 0.39
C GLU A 138 -0.38 14.56 -0.92
N MET A 139 -1.40 14.37 -1.75
CA MET A 139 -1.20 14.08 -3.17
C MET A 139 -1.88 15.15 -3.99
N VAL A 140 -1.18 15.58 -5.04
CA VAL A 140 -1.63 16.65 -5.92
C VAL A 140 -1.97 16.05 -7.27
N PHE A 141 -3.20 16.26 -7.70
CA PHE A 141 -3.70 15.87 -8.99
C PHE A 141 -3.88 17.11 -9.85
N SER A 142 -3.24 17.16 -11.01
CA SER A 142 -3.27 18.34 -11.88
C SER A 142 -3.78 18.03 -13.28
N LEU A 143 -4.59 18.93 -13.83
CA LEU A 143 -5.03 18.88 -15.22
C LEU A 143 -4.65 20.19 -15.90
N PRO A 144 -3.62 20.18 -16.78
CA PRO A 144 -3.24 21.38 -17.52
C PRO A 144 -4.35 21.78 -18.50
N ASP A 145 -4.34 23.07 -18.85
CA ASP A 145 -5.26 23.66 -19.83
C ASP A 145 -6.75 23.50 -19.46
N PHE A 146 -7.05 23.44 -18.17
CA PHE A 146 -8.42 23.55 -17.67
C PHE A 146 -8.97 24.97 -17.89
N THR A 147 -10.25 25.06 -18.25
CA THR A 147 -10.95 26.32 -18.45
C THR A 147 -12.40 26.17 -17.97
N GLY A 148 -12.97 27.27 -17.48
CA GLY A 148 -14.36 27.31 -17.02
C GLY A 148 -14.55 26.97 -15.53
N PRO A 149 -15.80 26.86 -15.08
CA PRO A 149 -16.13 26.50 -13.71
C PRO A 149 -15.85 25.02 -13.45
N PHE A 150 -15.44 24.71 -12.22
CA PHE A 150 -15.33 23.34 -11.74
C PHE A 150 -16.74 22.75 -11.49
N ASP A 151 -16.95 21.51 -11.94
CA ASP A 151 -18.18 20.75 -11.76
C ASP A 151 -17.84 19.42 -11.06
N PRO A 152 -18.24 19.24 -9.78
CA PRO A 152 -17.95 18.03 -9.01
C PRO A 152 -18.46 16.74 -9.66
N GLU A 153 -19.56 16.78 -10.43
CA GLU A 153 -20.13 15.59 -11.05
C GLU A 153 -19.25 15.02 -12.18
N LYS A 154 -18.31 15.82 -12.69
CA LYS A 154 -17.34 15.41 -13.71
C LYS A 154 -16.10 14.76 -13.12
N LEU A 155 -15.91 14.80 -11.80
CA LEU A 155 -14.78 14.20 -11.12
C LEU A 155 -15.03 12.70 -10.90
N THR A 156 -14.03 11.89 -11.21
CA THR A 156 -14.01 10.46 -10.94
C THR A 156 -12.70 10.08 -10.28
N ILE A 157 -12.76 9.31 -9.20
CA ILE A 157 -11.59 8.84 -8.48
C ILE A 157 -11.32 7.39 -8.88
N ALA A 158 -10.11 7.11 -9.35
CA ALA A 158 -9.64 5.75 -9.59
C ALA A 158 -9.03 5.18 -8.32
N VAL A 159 -9.43 3.98 -7.94
CA VAL A 159 -8.96 3.31 -6.72
C VAL A 159 -8.54 1.87 -6.96
N ASP A 160 -7.53 1.43 -6.23
CA ASP A 160 -7.23 0.02 -6.04
C ASP A 160 -7.85 -0.44 -4.71
N ARG A 161 -8.71 -1.47 -4.74
CA ARG A 161 -9.26 -2.10 -3.54
C ARG A 161 -8.51 -3.38 -3.22
N LEU A 162 -7.94 -3.45 -2.02
CA LEU A 162 -7.08 -4.55 -1.59
C LEU A 162 -7.78 -5.58 -0.68
N SER A 163 -9.10 -5.45 -0.47
CA SER A 163 -9.88 -6.28 0.45
C SER A 163 -9.73 -7.79 0.23
N ASP A 164 -9.50 -8.23 -1.01
CA ASP A 164 -9.32 -9.66 -1.34
C ASP A 164 -7.96 -10.19 -0.86
N LEU A 165 -7.02 -9.32 -0.51
CA LEU A 165 -5.71 -9.62 0.04
C LEU A 165 -5.66 -9.49 1.57
N TYR A 166 -6.81 -9.55 2.25
CA TYR A 166 -6.95 -9.31 3.69
C TYR A 166 -6.52 -7.92 4.16
N CYS A 167 -6.39 -6.96 3.24
CA CYS A 167 -6.00 -5.59 3.49
C CYS A 167 -7.22 -4.69 3.27
N GLU A 168 -7.71 -4.01 4.31
CA GLU A 168 -8.93 -3.20 4.24
C GLU A 168 -8.76 -1.90 3.43
N GLU A 169 -7.52 -1.56 3.08
CA GLU A 169 -7.19 -0.32 2.38
C GLU A 169 -7.83 -0.24 0.99
N THR A 170 -8.29 0.97 0.67
CA THR A 170 -8.70 1.38 -0.67
C THR A 170 -7.85 2.58 -1.06
N VAL A 171 -6.94 2.39 -2.02
CA VAL A 171 -5.90 3.37 -2.32
C VAL A 171 -6.28 4.15 -3.57
N VAL A 172 -6.30 5.49 -3.48
CA VAL A 172 -6.48 6.38 -4.64
C VAL A 172 -5.27 6.29 -5.56
N THR A 173 -5.49 5.78 -6.76
CA THR A 173 -4.44 5.58 -7.77
C THR A 173 -4.47 6.58 -8.91
N GLY A 174 -5.51 7.41 -8.97
CA GLY A 174 -5.67 8.42 -10.00
C GLY A 174 -6.95 9.24 -9.84
N MET A 175 -7.03 10.33 -10.58
CA MET A 175 -8.27 11.08 -10.77
C MET A 175 -8.48 11.35 -12.25
N LEU A 176 -9.75 11.37 -12.65
CA LEU A 176 -10.20 11.77 -13.97
C LEU A 176 -11.18 12.93 -13.82
N TYR A 177 -11.07 13.90 -14.71
CA TYR A 177 -12.03 15.00 -14.80
C TYR A 177 -12.57 15.08 -16.23
N ASP A 178 -13.88 14.92 -16.39
CA ASP A 178 -14.55 14.88 -17.71
C ASP A 178 -13.89 13.86 -18.66
N GLY A 179 -13.56 12.68 -18.11
CA GLY A 179 -12.87 11.59 -18.84
C GLY A 179 -11.38 11.81 -19.10
N ARG A 180 -10.80 12.96 -18.72
CA ARG A 180 -9.36 13.24 -18.89
C ARG A 180 -8.60 12.84 -17.63
N THR A 181 -7.57 12.02 -17.79
CA THR A 181 -6.67 11.64 -16.70
C THR A 181 -5.86 12.84 -16.20
N MET A 182 -5.84 13.04 -14.89
CA MET A 182 -5.01 14.04 -14.24
C MET A 182 -3.61 13.48 -13.97
N SER A 183 -2.57 14.31 -14.07
CA SER A 183 -1.24 13.96 -13.54
C SER A 183 -1.30 13.87 -12.02
N MET A 184 -0.47 13.00 -11.44
CA MET A 184 -0.43 12.75 -10.01
C MET A 184 1.01 12.90 -9.49
N GLU A 185 1.16 13.70 -8.45
CA GLU A 185 2.44 13.95 -7.79
C GLU A 185 2.26 13.86 -6.26
N THR A 186 3.30 13.38 -5.57
CA THR A 186 3.32 13.38 -4.11
C THR A 186 3.69 14.78 -3.61
N GLY A 187 2.86 15.34 -2.72
CA GLY A 187 3.11 16.62 -2.05
C GLY A 187 3.99 16.46 -0.81
N GLU A 188 3.76 17.30 0.20
CA GLU A 188 4.46 17.18 1.49
C GLU A 188 4.06 15.89 2.21
N SER A 189 5.02 15.25 2.88
CA SER A 189 4.77 14.08 3.74
C SER A 189 5.50 14.20 5.09
N ARG A 190 4.91 13.64 6.14
CA ARG A 190 5.34 13.79 7.54
C ARG A 190 5.27 12.46 8.29
N GLY A 191 6.28 11.66 8.04
CA GLY A 191 6.63 10.52 8.89
C GLY A 191 5.92 9.24 8.48
N LYS A 192 6.66 8.14 8.53
CA LYS A 192 6.26 6.87 7.95
C LYS A 192 6.03 5.83 9.05
N SER A 193 4.82 5.31 9.15
CA SER A 193 4.47 4.14 9.96
C SER A 193 4.40 2.90 9.06
N MET A 194 4.94 1.77 9.50
CA MET A 194 4.86 0.53 8.71
C MET A 194 3.54 -0.18 9.03
N VAL A 195 2.88 -0.75 8.03
CA VAL A 195 1.72 -1.62 8.25
C VAL A 195 2.18 -2.98 8.75
N ASP A 196 1.29 -3.71 9.41
CA ASP A 196 1.60 -5.09 9.79
C ASP A 196 1.67 -5.97 8.53
N PRO A 197 2.78 -6.72 8.32
CA PRO A 197 2.88 -7.61 7.17
C PRO A 197 1.78 -8.66 7.19
N LEU A 198 1.05 -8.80 6.08
CA LEU A 198 0.12 -9.91 5.89
C LEU A 198 0.83 -10.98 5.08
N LEU A 199 0.85 -12.21 5.60
CA LEU A 199 1.46 -13.36 4.96
C LEU A 199 0.35 -14.31 4.55
N ILE A 200 0.31 -14.73 3.28
CA ILE A 200 -0.76 -15.56 2.74
C ILE A 200 -0.15 -16.80 2.10
N GLY A 201 -0.68 -17.96 2.47
CA GLY A 201 -0.27 -19.24 1.94
C GLY A 201 -0.80 -19.47 0.52
N ARG A 202 -0.22 -20.46 -0.18
CA ARG A 202 -0.71 -20.89 -1.50
C ARG A 202 -2.15 -21.40 -1.48
N ASP A 203 -2.65 -21.83 -0.32
CA ASP A 203 -4.04 -22.23 -0.12
C ASP A 203 -4.98 -21.03 0.11
N GLY A 204 -4.45 -19.81 -0.01
CA GLY A 204 -5.18 -18.56 0.14
C GLY A 204 -5.42 -18.15 1.59
N LYS A 205 -4.93 -18.89 2.59
CA LYS A 205 -5.16 -18.55 3.99
C LYS A 205 -4.13 -17.56 4.49
N LEU A 206 -4.59 -16.62 5.33
CA LEU A 206 -3.72 -15.80 6.13
C LEU A 206 -2.92 -16.70 7.08
N LEU A 207 -1.61 -16.56 7.04
CA LEU A 207 -0.66 -17.30 7.85
C LEU A 207 -0.30 -16.48 9.09
N ASP A 208 -0.14 -17.16 10.20
CA ASP A 208 0.45 -16.61 11.41
C ASP A 208 1.81 -17.26 11.70
N MET A 209 2.44 -16.86 12.80
CA MET A 209 3.76 -17.35 13.18
C MET A 209 3.83 -18.86 13.47
N TYR A 210 2.72 -19.49 13.87
CA TYR A 210 2.67 -20.92 14.15
C TYR A 210 2.74 -21.77 12.88
N ASP A 211 2.33 -21.21 11.74
CA ASP A 211 2.47 -21.85 10.43
C ASP A 211 3.95 -21.99 10.00
N PHE A 212 4.86 -21.28 10.67
CA PHE A 212 6.30 -21.30 10.38
C PHE A 212 7.13 -22.04 11.45
N GLY A 213 6.52 -22.91 12.26
CA GLY A 213 7.20 -23.77 13.25
C GLY A 213 8.30 -24.65 12.66
#